data_AF-A0A922Z4C9-F1
#
_entry.id   AF-A0A922Z4C9-F1
#
_cell.length_a   1.000
_cell.length_b   1.000
_cell.length_c   1.000
_cell.angle_alpha   90.00
_cell.angle_beta   90.00
_cell.angle_gamma   90.00
#
_symmetry.space_group_name_H-M   'P 1'
#
loop_
_entity.id
_entity.type
_entity.pdbx_description
1 polymer ?
#
loop_
_entity_poly.entity_id
_entity_poly.type
_entity_poly.pdbx_seq_one_letter_code
_entity_poly.pdbx_strand_id
1 'polypeptide(L)' 'MALTQADILRALELVKLPASGQSLSASGRVADILIDGGKVIFAIGIDATEAAAM' A
#
# COMPACT_ATOMS: atom_id res chain seq x y z
N MET A 1 -18.60 2.32 -12.02
CA MET A 1 -17.95 1.22 -11.28
C MET A 1 -17.50 1.76 -9.94
N ALA A 2 -17.92 1.16 -8.84
CA ALA A 2 -17.38 1.52 -7.53
C ALA A 2 -15.97 0.91 -7.40
N LEU A 3 -15.02 1.70 -6.91
CA LEU A 3 -13.66 1.23 -6.65
C LEU A 3 -13.70 0.20 -5.52
N THR A 4 -13.06 -0.95 -5.69
CA THR A 4 -13.03 -1.98 -4.65
C THR A 4 -11.67 -2.04 -3.95
N GLN A 5 -11.62 -2.66 -2.77
CA GLN A 5 -10.38 -2.92 -2.06
C GLN A 5 -9.40 -3.76 -2.92
N ALA A 6 -9.91 -4.69 -3.74
CA ALA A 6 -9.09 -5.49 -4.63
C ALA A 6 -8.43 -4.65 -5.74
N ASP A 7 -9.12 -3.62 -6.23
CA ASP A 7 -8.56 -2.70 -7.22
C ASP A 7 -7.43 -1.85 -6.61
N ILE A 8 -7.58 -1.43 -5.35
CA ILE A 8 -6.53 -0.73 -4.60
C ILE A 8 -5.31 -1.64 -4.40
N LEU A 9 -5.51 -2.86 -3.89
CA LEU A 9 -4.41 -3.80 -3.67
C LEU A 9 -3.65 -4.09 -4.97
N ARG A 10 -4.36 -4.24 -6.09
CA ARG A 10 -3.75 -4.42 -7.41
C ARG A 10 -2.96 -3.19 -7.84
N ALA A 11 -3.45 -1.97 -7.60
CA ALA A 11 -2.70 -0.75 -7.89
C ALA A 11 -1.42 -0.65 -7.03
N LEU A 12 -1.50 -1.04 -5.76
CA LEU A 12 -0.35 -1.06 -4.84
C LEU A 12 0.68 -2.15 -5.18
N GLU A 13 0.39 -3.09 -6.09
CA GLU A 13 1.39 -4.07 -6.57
C GLU A 13 2.54 -3.43 -7.36
N LEU A 14 2.27 -2.28 -7.98
CA LEU A 14 3.24 -1.53 -8.77
C LEU A 14 4.22 -0.75 -7.89
N VAL A 15 3.87 -0.50 -6.64
CA VAL A 15 4.74 0.18 -5.67
C VAL A 15 5.67 -0.87 -5.07
N LYS A 16 6.95 -0.82 -5.46
CA LYS A 16 7.99 -1.70 -4.93
C LYS A 16 8.68 -1.06 -3.74
N LEU A 17 8.85 -1.83 -2.68
CA LEU A 17 9.59 -1.43 -1.50
C LEU A 17 11.09 -1.47 -1.82
N PRO A 18 11.85 -0.38 -1.60
CA PRO A 18 13.26 -0.33 -1.94
C PRO A 18 14.12 -1.29 -1.10
N ALA A 19 13.71 -1.56 0.14
CA ALA A 19 14.47 -2.42 1.06
C ALA A 19 14.36 -3.92 0.72
N SER A 20 13.20 -4.38 0.25
CA SER A 20 12.92 -5.81 0.02
C SER A 20 12.63 -6.18 -1.43
N GLY A 21 12.40 -5.20 -2.31
CA GLY A 21 11.94 -5.41 -3.69
C GLY A 21 10.51 -5.98 -3.79
N GLN A 22 9.85 -6.24 -2.66
CA GLN A 22 8.47 -6.73 -2.63
C GLN A 22 7.48 -5.61 -2.94
N SER A 23 6.31 -5.97 -3.46
CA SER A 23 5.22 -5.02 -3.63
C SER A 23 4.68 -4.55 -2.28
N LEU A 24 4.22 -3.31 -2.20
CA LEU A 24 3.59 -2.76 -1.00
C LEU A 24 2.37 -3.60 -0.58
N SER A 25 1.54 -4.05 -1.52
CA SER A 25 0.42 -4.96 -1.25
C SER A 25 0.83 -6.34 -0.72
N ALA A 26 2.01 -6.83 -1.10
CA ALA A 26 2.54 -8.13 -0.67
C ALA A 26 3.35 -8.06 0.64
N SER A 27 3.68 -6.85 1.09
CA SER A 27 4.48 -6.64 2.30
C SER A 27 3.74 -6.95 3.61
N GLY A 28 2.40 -7.07 3.56
CA GLY A 28 1.55 -7.20 4.74
C GLY A 28 1.49 -5.92 5.59
N ARG A 29 2.03 -4.80 5.12
CA ARG A 29 2.10 -3.54 5.88
C ARG A 29 0.93 -2.59 5.61
N VAL A 30 0.11 -2.89 4.61
CA VAL A 30 -1.09 -2.11 4.27
C VAL A 30 -2.23 -2.54 5.18
N ALA A 31 -2.81 -1.59 5.90
CA ALA A 31 -3.96 -1.78 6.79
C ALA A 31 -5.02 -0.69 6.55
N ASP A 32 -6.24 -0.92 7.06
CA ASP A 32 -7.33 0.07 7.10
C ASP A 32 -7.61 0.78 5.77
N ILE A 33 -7.89 0.01 4.71
CA ILE A 33 -8.27 0.57 3.40
C ILE A 33 -9.71 1.09 3.47
N LEU A 34 -9.86 2.41 3.45
CA LEU A 34 -11.13 3.13 3.37
C LEU A 34 -11.31 3.76 1.98
N ILE A 35 -12.48 3.56 1.40
CA ILE A 35 -12.88 4.16 0.12
C ILE A 35 -14.09 5.03 0.41
N ASP A 36 -13.94 6.35 0.30
CA ASP A 36 -15.00 7.32 0.61
C ASP A 36 -15.05 8.44 -0.43
N GLY A 37 -16.21 8.60 -1.07
CA GLY A 37 -16.47 9.73 -1.98
C GLY A 37 -15.46 9.93 -3.12
N GLY A 38 -14.80 8.87 -3.58
CA GLY A 38 -13.74 8.94 -4.60
C GLY A 38 -12.33 9.17 -4.04
N LYS A 39 -12.17 9.17 -2.72
CA LYS A 39 -10.89 9.15 -2.03
C LYS A 39 -10.57 7.75 -1.55
N VAL A 40 -9.28 7.45 -1.52
CA VAL A 40 -8.74 6.18 -1.02
C VAL A 40 -7.76 6.53 0.07
N ILE A 41 -8.03 6.01 1.27
CA ILE A 41 -7.21 6.22 2.46
C ILE A 41 -6.78 4.83 2.93
N PHE A 42 -5.50 4.67 3.27
CA PHE A 42 -4.97 3.44 3.81
C PHE A 42 -3.81 3.76 4.75
N ALA A 43 -3.61 2.90 5.75
CA ALA A 43 -2.48 2.98 6.65
C ALA A 43 -1.33 2.10 6.12
N ILE A 44 -0.10 2.58 6.25
CA ILE A 44 1.10 1.80 5.96
C ILE A 44 2.00 1.78 7.19
N GLY A 45 2.41 0.58 7.60
CA GLY A 45 3.53 0.43 8.51
C GLY A 45 4.83 0.71 7.75
N ILE A 46 5.63 1.67 8.20
CA ILE A 46 6.97 1.90 7.66
C ILE A 46 7.96 1.18 8.56
N ASP A 47 8.79 0.33 7.97
CA ASP A 47 9.88 -0.33 8.70
C ASP A 47 11.08 0.60 8.85
N ALA A 48 11.84 0.48 9.94
CA ALA A 48 13.00 1.31 10.21
C ALA A 48 14.08 1.25 9.10
N THR A 49 14.18 0.11 8.41
CA THR A 49 15.12 -0.08 7.28
C THR A 49 14.77 0.79 6.08
N GLU A 50 13.47 1.07 5.87
CA GLU A 50 13.00 1.97 4.81
C GLU A 50 13.12 3.43 5.20
N ALA A 51 12.89 3.76 6.47
CA ALA A 51 13.12 5.11 6.98
C ALA A 51 14.59 5.55 6.80
N ALA A 52 15.54 4.61 6.84
CA ALA A 52 16.95 4.87 6.59
C ALA A 52 17.32 4.96 5.10
N ALA A 53 16.44 4.53 4.20
CA ALA A 53 16.65 4.53 2.75
C ALA A 53 15.98 5.72 2.04
N MET A 54 15.31 6.61 2.79
CA MET A 54 14.68 7.85 2.29
C MET A 54 15.64 9.03 2.27
#